data_AF-A0A7S3PA64-F1
#
_entry.id   AF-A0A7S3PA64-F1
#
_cell.length_a   1.000
_cell.length_b   1.000
_cell.length_c   1.000
_cell.angle_alpha   90.00
_cell.angle_beta   90.00
_cell.angle_gamma   90.00
#
_symmetry.space_group_name_H-M   'P 1'
#
loop_
_entity.id
_entity.type
_entity.pdbx_description
1 polymer ?
#
loop_
_entity_poly.entity_id
_entity_poly.type
_entity_poly.pdbx_seq_one_letter_code
_entity_poly.pdbx_strand_id
1 'polypeptide(L)'
;IPEAAYPMGCSRAVGMGGGSGPFDRLVVFADAKLAFCGVPKSGITRWIQFLRFTLGAKDYQDAPYYKLDYKPFHFDVLRPAVQREIWNDPSWTRAILIREPTERLLSAFLDKIARRQEGKNVTLEEFVTYLERDGDPVVRHPSRLFSTGLSW
;
A
#
# COMPACT_ATOMS: atom_id res chain seq x y z
N ILE A 1 13.14 -8.47 22.30
CA ILE A 1 12.66 -8.97 20.98
C ILE A 1 13.46 -8.19 19.96
N PRO A 2 14.27 -8.82 19.10
CA PRO A 2 15.04 -8.08 18.11
C PRO A 2 14.06 -7.29 17.24
N GLU A 3 14.49 -6.09 16.86
CA GLU A 3 13.84 -5.10 16.01
C GLU A 3 13.07 -5.78 14.85
N ALA A 4 11.83 -6.20 15.13
CA ALA A 4 10.98 -6.86 14.17
C ALA A 4 10.63 -5.77 13.16
N ALA A 5 11.37 -5.78 12.06
CA ALA A 5 11.20 -4.87 10.95
C ALA A 5 9.71 -4.70 10.67
N TYR A 6 9.26 -3.44 10.66
CA TYR A 6 7.90 -3.07 10.30
C TYR A 6 7.46 -3.91 9.10
N PRO A 7 6.24 -4.49 9.09
CA PRO A 7 5.77 -5.22 7.93
C PRO A 7 5.95 -4.35 6.69
N MET A 8 6.75 -4.85 5.74
CA MET A 8 7.03 -4.13 4.49
C MET A 8 5.69 -3.78 3.83
N GLY A 9 5.52 -2.49 3.50
CA GLY A 9 4.25 -1.99 2.98
C GLY A 9 3.29 -1.43 4.03
N CYS A 10 3.74 -1.06 5.24
CA CYS A 10 2.92 -0.33 6.22
C CYS A 10 3.54 1.02 6.69
N SER A 11 4.64 1.49 6.08
CA SER A 11 5.32 2.74 6.45
C SER A 11 5.74 3.61 5.26
N ARG A 12 5.94 4.91 5.52
CA ARG A 12 6.41 5.92 4.55
C ARG A 12 7.74 5.57 3.87
N ALA A 13 8.63 4.84 4.52
CA ALA A 13 10.00 4.60 4.03
C ALA A 13 10.09 3.45 3.00
N VAL A 14 9.09 2.57 2.94
CA VAL A 14 9.13 1.35 2.11
C VAL A 14 8.02 1.27 1.05
N GLY A 15 7.22 2.33 0.90
CA GLY A 15 6.12 2.35 -0.06
C GLY A 15 6.62 2.47 -1.50
N MET A 16 6.10 1.63 -2.40
CA MET A 16 6.48 1.64 -3.82
C MET A 16 5.86 2.85 -4.56
N GLY A 17 6.70 3.79 -4.98
CA GLY A 17 6.30 5.00 -5.70
C GLY A 17 5.68 4.70 -7.07
N GLY A 18 4.45 5.19 -7.31
CA GLY A 18 3.82 5.04 -8.63
C GLY A 18 2.42 5.63 -8.77
N GLY A 19 2.24 6.94 -8.56
CA GLY A 19 0.99 7.71 -8.84
C GLY A 19 -0.25 7.32 -8.01
N SER A 20 -0.37 6.07 -7.61
CA SER A 20 -1.01 5.60 -6.40
C SER A 20 0.07 5.65 -5.32
N GLY A 21 0.41 6.84 -4.84
CA GLY A 21 1.46 7.05 -3.83
C GLY A 21 1.32 6.11 -2.62
N PRO A 22 2.29 6.07 -1.70
CA PRO A 22 2.42 5.06 -0.64
C PRO A 22 1.15 4.95 0.23
N PHE A 23 0.19 4.11 -0.18
CA PHE A 23 -1.06 3.79 0.55
C PHE A 23 -0.93 2.50 1.37
N ASP A 24 0.30 2.04 1.46
CA ASP A 24 0.96 1.15 2.41
C ASP A 24 1.08 1.80 3.79
N ARG A 25 0.01 2.39 4.33
CA ARG A 25 0.10 3.15 5.59
C ARG A 25 -0.79 2.54 6.65
N LEU A 26 -0.19 2.34 7.81
CA LEU A 26 -0.93 2.06 9.03
C LEU A 26 -1.84 3.25 9.34
N VAL A 27 -3.16 3.03 9.34
CA VAL A 27 -4.18 3.99 9.76
C VAL A 27 -4.57 3.68 11.19
N VAL A 28 -4.67 4.69 12.03
CA VAL A 28 -4.83 4.59 13.48
C VAL A 28 -6.12 5.26 13.91
N PHE A 29 -6.96 4.53 14.64
CA PHE A 29 -8.15 5.06 15.31
C PHE A 29 -7.93 4.95 16.81
N ALA A 30 -7.48 6.06 17.41
CA ALA A 30 -7.09 6.08 18.82
C ALA A 30 -8.25 5.75 19.77
N ASP A 31 -9.45 6.29 19.50
CA ASP A 31 -10.64 6.07 20.33
C ASP A 31 -11.04 4.59 20.40
N ALA A 32 -10.78 3.82 19.34
CA ALA A 32 -11.05 2.40 19.25
C ALA A 32 -9.82 1.51 19.51
N LYS A 33 -8.66 2.11 19.81
CA LYS A 33 -7.34 1.43 19.83
C LYS A 33 -7.14 0.48 18.65
N LEU A 34 -7.48 0.93 17.44
CA LEU A 34 -7.39 0.14 16.21
C LEU A 34 -6.25 0.66 15.33
N ALA A 35 -5.36 -0.22 14.91
CA ALA A 35 -4.31 0.05 13.94
C ALA A 35 -4.50 -0.86 12.71
N PHE A 36 -4.82 -0.27 11.57
CA PHE A 36 -5.14 -0.97 10.32
C PHE A 36 -4.03 -0.79 9.28
N CYS A 37 -3.39 -1.88 8.85
CA CYS A 37 -2.48 -1.83 7.69
C CYS A 37 -3.21 -2.25 6.41
N GLY A 38 -3.19 -1.37 5.41
CA GLY A 38 -3.66 -1.70 4.07
C GLY A 38 -2.58 -2.34 3.23
N VAL A 39 -2.85 -3.52 2.64
CA VAL A 39 -2.02 -4.13 1.59
C VAL A 39 -2.51 -3.74 0.19
N PRO A 40 -1.66 -3.29 -0.74
CA PRO A 40 -2.09 -2.91 -2.07
C PRO A 40 -2.93 -3.98 -2.75
N LYS A 41 -3.99 -3.52 -3.40
CA LYS A 41 -4.93 -4.34 -4.19
C LYS A 41 -5.76 -5.35 -3.36
N SER A 42 -5.83 -5.20 -2.03
CA SER A 42 -6.73 -5.96 -1.15
C SER A 42 -8.04 -5.23 -0.78
N GLY A 43 -8.40 -4.18 -1.52
CA GLY A 43 -9.65 -3.45 -1.29
C GLY A 43 -9.54 -2.22 -0.37
N ILE A 44 -8.32 -1.78 -0.04
CA ILE A 44 -8.08 -0.61 0.83
C ILE A 44 -8.87 0.62 0.41
N THR A 45 -9.01 0.89 -0.88
CA THR A 45 -9.74 2.09 -1.35
C THR A 45 -11.15 2.13 -0.78
N ARG A 46 -11.89 1.01 -0.86
CA ARG A 46 -13.26 0.93 -0.33
C ARG A 46 -13.26 0.99 1.19
N TRP A 47 -12.26 0.40 1.84
CA TRP A 47 -12.09 0.51 3.29
C TRP A 47 -11.90 1.97 3.74
N ILE A 48 -11.02 2.73 3.10
CA ILE A 48 -10.83 4.16 3.44
C ILE A 48 -12.11 4.97 3.16
N GLN A 49 -12.82 4.68 2.07
CA GLN A 49 -14.12 5.33 1.80
C GLN A 49 -15.15 5.03 2.90
N PHE A 50 -15.22 3.78 3.38
CA PHE A 50 -16.06 3.41 4.51
C PHE A 50 -15.64 4.15 5.80
N LEU A 51 -14.35 4.26 6.08
CA LEU A 51 -13.86 5.02 7.24
C LEU A 51 -14.24 6.50 7.15
N ARG A 52 -14.03 7.14 6.00
CA ARG A 52 -14.45 8.53 5.76
C ARG A 52 -15.96 8.70 5.96
N PHE A 53 -16.77 7.72 5.54
CA PHE A 53 -18.21 7.70 5.81
C PHE A 53 -18.50 7.67 7.31
N THR A 54 -17.84 6.82 8.09
CA THR A 54 -18.02 6.76 9.56
C THR A 54 -17.58 8.05 10.28
N LEU A 55 -16.64 8.80 9.68
CA LEU A 55 -16.21 10.11 10.16
C LEU A 55 -17.13 11.27 9.70
N GLY A 56 -18.21 10.98 8.97
CA GLY A 56 -19.19 11.97 8.52
C GLY A 56 -18.81 12.71 7.23
N ALA A 57 -17.83 12.23 6.45
CA ALA A 57 -17.49 12.83 5.17
C ALA A 57 -18.65 12.67 4.17
N LYS A 58 -19.13 13.78 3.60
CA LYS A 58 -20.24 13.78 2.63
C LYS A 58 -19.83 13.27 1.26
N ASP A 59 -18.57 13.44 0.91
CA ASP A 59 -17.92 13.05 -0.34
C ASP A 59 -17.11 11.75 -0.18
N TYR A 60 -17.53 10.87 0.72
CA TYR A 60 -16.78 9.66 1.07
C TYR A 60 -16.58 8.71 -0.12
N GLN A 61 -17.45 8.76 -1.13
CA GLN A 61 -17.37 7.91 -2.33
C GLN A 61 -16.34 8.38 -3.36
N ASP A 62 -15.85 9.61 -3.25
CA ASP A 62 -14.82 10.14 -4.15
C ASP A 62 -13.51 9.37 -3.99
N ALA A 63 -12.57 9.61 -4.92
CA ALA A 63 -11.21 9.10 -4.83
C ALA A 63 -10.56 9.56 -3.51
N PRO A 64 -10.34 8.66 -2.53
CA PRO A 64 -9.91 9.07 -1.20
C PRO A 64 -8.48 9.63 -1.20
N TYR A 65 -7.67 9.27 -2.20
CA TYR A 65 -6.25 9.63 -2.33
C TYR A 65 -5.96 11.14 -2.30
N TYR A 66 -6.93 11.95 -2.71
CA TYR A 66 -6.79 13.41 -2.78
C TYR A 66 -7.39 14.12 -1.57
N LYS A 67 -7.96 13.37 -0.62
CA LYS A 67 -8.70 13.92 0.51
C LYS A 67 -7.75 14.10 1.70
N LEU A 68 -7.90 15.21 2.40
CA LEU A 68 -7.01 15.59 3.52
C LEU A 68 -7.55 15.12 4.87
N ASP A 69 -8.84 14.85 4.95
CA ASP A 69 -9.59 14.50 6.17
C ASP A 69 -9.08 13.24 6.87
N TYR A 70 -8.64 12.23 6.12
CA TYR A 70 -8.13 10.98 6.69
C TYR A 70 -6.60 10.99 6.95
N LYS A 71 -5.86 12.01 6.49
CA LYS A 71 -4.40 12.09 6.66
C LYS A 71 -3.94 12.15 8.13
N PRO A 72 -4.64 12.83 9.06
CA PRO A 72 -4.27 12.85 10.48
C PRO A 72 -4.27 11.46 11.14
N PHE A 73 -5.00 10.49 10.57
CA PHE A 73 -5.06 9.12 11.07
C PHE A 73 -3.88 8.26 10.61
N HIS A 74 -2.97 8.79 9.78
CA HIS A 74 -1.78 8.05 9.38
C HIS A 74 -0.81 7.89 10.56
N PHE A 75 -0.37 6.67 10.83
CA PHE A 75 0.63 6.38 11.86
C PHE A 75 1.92 7.20 11.68
N ASP A 76 2.36 7.38 10.44
CA ASP A 76 3.58 8.12 10.09
C ASP A 76 3.53 9.62 10.43
N VAL A 77 2.34 10.21 10.66
CA VAL A 77 2.23 11.61 11.08
C VAL A 77 2.34 11.77 12.60
N LEU A 78 2.22 10.67 13.35
CA LEU A 78 2.35 10.68 14.80
C LEU A 78 3.80 10.88 15.22
N ARG A 79 4.02 11.47 16.40
CA ARG A 79 5.36 11.60 16.97
C ARG A 79 5.95 10.21 17.23
N PRO A 80 7.28 10.00 17.07
CA PRO A 80 7.92 8.70 17.30
C PRO A 80 7.63 8.07 18.68
N ALA A 81 7.50 8.90 19.73
CA ALA A 81 7.13 8.42 21.06
C ALA A 81 5.72 7.79 21.09
N VAL A 82 4.75 8.42 20.42
CA VAL A 82 3.37 7.93 20.33
C VAL A 82 3.32 6.68 19.45
N GLN A 83 4.04 6.65 18.33
CA GLN A 83 4.17 5.46 17.49
C GLN A 83 4.67 4.26 18.31
N ARG A 84 5.70 4.48 19.14
CA ARG A 84 6.28 3.45 20.02
C ARG A 84 5.30 2.99 21.09
N GLU A 85 4.51 3.90 21.66
CA GLU A 85 3.47 3.57 22.64
C GLU A 85 2.42 2.64 22.02
N ILE A 86 1.84 3.04 20.88
CA ILE A 86 0.85 2.25 20.13
C ILE A 86 1.41 0.86 19.75
N TRP A 87 2.68 0.80 19.34
CA TRP A 87 3.31 -0.45 18.93
C TRP A 87 3.54 -1.41 20.10
N ASN A 88 3.84 -0.89 21.29
CA ASN A 88 4.15 -1.71 22.46
C ASN A 88 2.95 -1.95 23.38
N ASP A 89 1.84 -1.24 23.19
CA ASP A 89 0.61 -1.45 23.95
C ASP A 89 -0.16 -2.67 23.38
N PRO A 90 -0.26 -3.79 24.13
CA PRO A 90 -0.94 -5.00 23.67
C PRO A 90 -2.46 -4.86 23.63
N SER A 91 -3.04 -3.80 24.20
CA SER A 91 -4.48 -3.53 24.12
C SER A 91 -4.93 -2.99 22.76
N TRP A 92 -3.99 -2.64 21.87
CA TRP A 92 -4.30 -2.25 20.51
C TRP A 92 -4.67 -3.44 19.64
N THR A 93 -5.80 -3.33 18.97
CA THR A 93 -6.20 -4.26 17.92
C THR A 93 -5.46 -3.91 16.64
N ARG A 94 -4.81 -4.90 16.04
CA ARG A 94 -4.11 -4.76 14.75
C ARG A 94 -4.88 -5.52 13.68
N ALA A 95 -5.17 -4.86 12.57
CA ALA A 95 -5.96 -5.43 11.48
C ALA A 95 -5.24 -5.28 10.14
N ILE A 96 -5.42 -6.25 9.25
CA ILE A 96 -4.89 -6.25 7.89
C ILE A 96 -5.94 -6.85 6.96
N LEU A 97 -6.14 -6.24 5.80
CA LEU A 97 -6.90 -6.86 4.71
C LEU A 97 -5.94 -7.59 3.78
N ILE A 98 -6.11 -8.90 3.69
CA ILE A 98 -5.43 -9.77 2.75
C ILE A 98 -6.40 -10.23 1.66
N ARG A 99 -5.84 -10.57 0.50
CA ARG A 99 -6.58 -11.10 -0.66
C ARG A 99 -5.83 -12.32 -1.17
N GLU A 100 -6.54 -13.25 -1.81
CA GLU A 100 -5.93 -14.37 -2.52
C GLU A 100 -4.79 -13.86 -3.43
N PRO A 101 -3.57 -14.45 -3.34
CA PRO A 101 -2.38 -13.93 -4.01
C PRO A 101 -2.52 -13.76 -5.52
N THR A 102 -3.13 -14.72 -6.22
CA THR A 102 -3.28 -14.74 -7.68
C THR A 102 -4.21 -13.63 -8.15
N GLU A 103 -5.34 -13.44 -7.50
CA GLU A 103 -6.27 -12.34 -7.75
C GLU A 103 -5.65 -10.99 -7.44
N ARG A 104 -4.86 -10.90 -6.37
CA ARG A 104 -4.14 -9.67 -6.00
C ARG A 104 -3.11 -9.31 -7.07
N LEU A 105 -2.38 -10.29 -7.59
CA LEU A 105 -1.41 -10.13 -8.68
C LEU A 105 -2.11 -9.68 -9.97
N LEU A 106 -3.18 -10.37 -10.37
CA LEU A 106 -3.99 -10.00 -11.53
C LEU A 106 -4.55 -8.58 -11.41
N SER A 107 -5.07 -8.21 -10.24
CA SER A 107 -5.55 -6.86 -9.95
C SER A 107 -4.46 -5.80 -10.08
N ALA A 108 -3.23 -6.11 -9.66
CA ALA A 108 -2.07 -5.23 -9.83
C ALA A 108 -1.69 -5.08 -11.31
N PHE A 109 -1.61 -6.19 -12.05
CA PHE A 109 -1.33 -6.21 -13.48
C PHE A 109 -2.34 -5.36 -14.27
N LEU A 110 -3.64 -5.57 -14.04
CA LEU A 110 -4.69 -4.83 -14.73
C LEU A 110 -4.64 -3.32 -14.43
N ASP A 111 -4.34 -2.95 -13.19
CA ASP A 111 -4.30 -1.55 -12.74
C ASP A 111 -3.06 -0.79 -13.21
N LYS A 112 -1.90 -1.45 -13.26
CA LYS A 112 -0.60 -0.80 -13.47
C LYS A 112 -0.01 -1.02 -14.85
N ILE A 113 -0.32 -2.12 -15.50
CA ILE A 113 0.34 -2.55 -16.73
C ILE A 113 -0.66 -2.47 -17.87
N ALA A 114 -1.71 -3.30 -17.82
CA ALA A 114 -2.66 -3.43 -18.92
C ALA A 114 -3.35 -2.11 -19.31
N ARG A 115 -3.61 -1.22 -18.33
CA ARG A 115 -4.30 0.05 -18.54
C ARG A 115 -3.38 1.26 -18.79
N ARG A 116 -2.06 1.13 -18.62
CA ARG A 116 -1.11 2.27 -18.69
C ARG A 116 -0.20 2.25 -19.92
N GLN A 117 -0.17 1.16 -20.67
CA GLN A 117 0.68 1.05 -21.86
C GLN A 117 -0.11 1.52 -23.09
N GLU A 118 -0.07 2.83 -23.38
CA GLU A 118 -0.40 3.32 -24.73
C GLU A 118 0.60 2.70 -25.72
N GLY A 119 0.17 1.65 -26.44
CA GLY A 119 0.92 1.07 -27.56
C GLY A 119 1.64 -0.26 -27.33
N LYS A 120 1.58 -0.87 -26.14
CA LYS A 120 2.08 -2.25 -25.91
C LYS A 120 1.09 -3.06 -25.08
N ASN A 121 0.42 -4.01 -25.73
CA ASN A 121 -0.42 -5.00 -25.05
C ASN A 121 0.46 -6.10 -24.45
N VAL A 122 0.97 -5.87 -23.25
CA VAL A 122 1.58 -6.93 -22.43
C VAL A 122 0.47 -7.82 -21.91
N THR A 123 0.60 -9.13 -22.09
CA THR A 123 -0.32 -10.15 -21.54
C THR A 123 0.03 -10.49 -20.10
N LEU A 124 -0.92 -11.11 -19.38
CA LEU A 124 -0.64 -11.57 -18.02
C LEU A 124 0.46 -12.64 -18.00
N GLU A 125 0.48 -13.52 -19.00
CA GLU A 125 1.48 -14.58 -19.13
C GLU A 125 2.89 -13.99 -19.28
N GLU A 126 3.10 -13.06 -20.20
CA GLU A 126 4.39 -12.37 -20.38
C GLU A 126 4.84 -11.66 -19.10
N PHE A 127 3.91 -11.08 -18.36
CA PHE A 127 4.21 -10.45 -17.07
C PHE A 127 4.63 -11.47 -16.00
N VAL A 128 3.95 -12.62 -15.92
CA VAL A 128 4.33 -13.69 -14.98
C VAL A 128 5.70 -14.25 -15.33
N THR A 129 5.95 -14.54 -16.62
CA THR A 129 7.27 -14.99 -17.08
C THR A 129 8.36 -13.97 -16.77
N TYR A 130 8.07 -12.67 -16.89
CA TYR A 130 8.99 -11.61 -16.49
C TYR A 130 9.33 -11.67 -14.98
N LEU A 131 8.32 -11.82 -14.12
CA LEU A 131 8.54 -11.93 -12.67
C LEU A 131 9.34 -13.17 -12.28
N GLU A 132 9.13 -14.30 -12.96
CA GLU A 132 9.89 -15.53 -12.72
C GLU A 132 11.36 -15.36 -13.11
N ARG A 133 11.65 -14.65 -14.20
CA ARG A 133 13.03 -14.36 -14.65
C ARG A 133 13.77 -13.40 -13.72
N ASP A 134 13.09 -12.38 -13.21
CA ASP A 134 13.67 -11.43 -12.24
C ASP A 134 13.76 -12.00 -10.82
N GLY A 135 12.96 -13.04 -10.52
CA GLY A 135 13.00 -13.78 -9.26
C GLY A 135 14.16 -14.79 -9.16
N ASP A 136 14.90 -15.00 -10.25
CA ASP A 136 16.04 -15.90 -10.30
C ASP A 136 17.31 -15.20 -9.75
N PRO A 137 17.90 -15.66 -8.62
CA PRO A 137 18.99 -14.95 -7.96
C PRO A 137 20.28 -14.82 -8.80
N VAL A 138 20.34 -15.52 -9.94
CA VAL A 138 21.52 -15.58 -10.84
C VAL A 138 21.56 -14.42 -11.84
N VAL A 139 20.44 -13.72 -12.09
CA VAL A 139 20.39 -12.69 -13.15
C VAL A 139 19.93 -11.34 -12.60
N ARG A 140 20.83 -10.64 -11.91
CA ARG A 140 20.69 -9.19 -11.72
C ARG A 140 20.97 -8.48 -13.05
N HIS A 141 19.94 -8.28 -13.86
CA HIS A 141 20.04 -7.33 -14.97
C HIS A 141 19.87 -5.88 -14.46
N PRO A 142 20.63 -4.92 -15.02
CA PRO A 142 20.49 -3.52 -14.66
C PRO A 142 19.10 -3.05 -15.08
N SER A 143 18.32 -2.64 -14.08
CA SER A 143 17.01 -1.99 -14.17
C SER A 143 16.91 -1.03 -15.37
N ARG A 144 16.28 -1.48 -16.46
CA ARG A 144 16.03 -0.70 -17.69
C ARG A 144 14.62 -0.90 -18.26
N LEU A 145 13.62 -1.10 -17.40
CA LEU A 145 12.20 -1.00 -17.81
C LEU A 145 11.47 0.21 -17.20
N PHE A 146 12.13 0.97 -16.32
CA PHE A 146 11.62 2.23 -15.78
C PHE A 146 12.72 3.31 -15.75
N SER A 147 13.26 3.68 -16.91
CA SER A 147 14.00 4.94 -17.05
C SER A 147 13.02 6.06 -17.41
N THR A 148 12.13 6.41 -16.48
CA THR A 148 11.57 7.77 -16.43
C THR A 148 12.29 8.46 -15.29
N GLY A 149 13.25 9.31 -15.65
CA GLY A 149 14.26 9.85 -14.76
C GLY A 149 13.69 10.70 -13.63
N LEU A 150 13.63 10.11 -12.44
CA LEU A 150 13.62 10.83 -11.16
C LEU A 150 14.57 10.09 -10.23
N SER A 151 15.70 10.74 -9.95
CA SER A 151 16.69 10.32 -8.95
C SER A 151 16.10 10.44 -7.55
N TRP A 152 16.39 9.45 -6.71
CA TRP A 152 16.02 9.39 -5.29
C TRP A 152 16.80 10.39 -4.44
#